data_AF-A0A365ZEH7-F1
#
_entry.id   AF-A0A365ZEH7-F1
#
_cell.length_a   1.000
_cell.length_b   1.000
_cell.length_c   1.000
_cell.angle_alpha   90.00
_cell.angle_beta   90.00
_cell.angle_gamma   90.00
#
_symmetry.space_group_name_H-M   'P 1'
#
loop_
_entity.id
_entity.type
_entity.pdbx_description
1 polymer ?
#
loop_
_entity_poly.entity_id
_entity_poly.type
_entity_poly.pdbx_seq_one_letter_code
_entity_poly.pdbx_strand_id
1 'polypeptide(L)'
;MTDARGVCARSATDLSVNAPYVRGWAEAKRAADRLAEQLHTLDLDALFPQLKADVNVFGEGIVRLGTVRPAAAEALATLIMTGLTIEALRNATPEDVPRPTA
;
A
#
# COMPACT_ATOMS: atom_id res chain seq x y z
N MET A 1 11.52 13.86 -22.99
CA MET A 1 12.89 14.13 -22.51
C MET A 1 13.68 12.86 -22.74
N THR A 2 14.58 12.85 -23.72
CA THR A 2 15.31 11.66 -24.20
C THR A 2 16.63 11.53 -23.44
N ASP A 3 16.98 10.32 -22.97
CA ASP A 3 18.30 10.05 -22.37
C ASP A 3 19.41 10.33 -23.40
N ALA A 4 20.63 10.64 -22.93
CA ALA A 4 21.85 10.86 -23.72
C ALA A 4 22.20 9.69 -24.66
N ARG A 5 21.56 8.52 -24.49
CA ARG A 5 21.66 7.34 -25.37
C ARG A 5 20.65 7.30 -26.52
N GLY A 6 19.85 8.34 -26.72
CA GLY A 6 18.84 8.40 -27.79
C GLY A 6 17.62 7.50 -27.56
N VAL A 7 17.49 6.92 -26.37
CA VAL A 7 16.33 6.09 -26.00
C VAL A 7 15.19 7.01 -25.57
N CYS A 8 14.18 7.15 -26.43
CA CYS A 8 12.88 7.64 -26.01
C CYS A 8 12.15 6.49 -25.31
N ALA A 9 11.92 6.61 -24.00
CA ALA A 9 10.91 5.78 -23.35
C ALA A 9 9.57 5.97 -24.10
N ARG A 10 8.94 4.86 -24.50
CA ARG A 10 7.62 4.91 -25.16
C ARG A 10 6.63 5.67 -24.27
N SER A 11 5.75 6.44 -24.92
CA SER A 11 4.71 7.22 -24.23
C SER A 11 3.90 6.32 -23.30
N ALA A 12 3.48 6.84 -22.14
CA ALA A 12 2.59 6.13 -21.22
C ALA A 12 1.19 5.82 -21.83
N THR A 13 0.92 6.27 -23.05
CA THR A 13 -0.28 5.91 -23.84
C THR A 13 -0.05 4.72 -24.78
N ASP A 14 1.20 4.26 -24.95
CA ASP A 14 1.58 3.18 -25.87
C ASP A 14 1.53 1.82 -25.16
N LEU A 15 0.44 1.62 -24.41
CA LEU A 15 0.29 0.51 -23.49
C LEU A 15 -0.34 -0.71 -24.20
N SER A 16 0.43 -1.78 -24.42
CA SER A 16 -0.12 -3.10 -24.75
C SER A 16 -0.88 -3.76 -23.57
N VAL A 17 -2.05 -4.34 -23.85
CA VAL A 17 -2.91 -4.97 -22.83
C VAL A 17 -2.21 -6.14 -22.10
N ASN A 18 -1.23 -6.78 -22.72
CA ASN A 18 -0.47 -7.91 -22.17
C ASN A 18 0.86 -7.51 -21.51
N ALA A 19 1.13 -6.21 -21.35
CA ALA A 19 2.37 -5.76 -20.74
C ALA A 19 2.32 -5.81 -19.21
N PRO A 20 3.47 -6.07 -18.55
CA PRO A 20 3.58 -6.21 -17.09
C PRO A 20 2.95 -5.07 -16.27
N TYR A 21 3.03 -3.81 -16.73
CA TYR A 21 2.47 -2.67 -16.00
C TYR A 21 0.94 -2.70 -15.89
N VAL A 22 0.20 -3.39 -16.79
CA VAL A 22 -1.27 -3.52 -16.68
C VAL A 22 -1.61 -4.34 -15.44
N ARG A 23 -0.85 -5.42 -15.21
CA ARG A 23 -0.99 -6.28 -14.05
C ARG A 23 -0.62 -5.52 -12.77
N GLY A 24 0.54 -4.85 -12.75
CA GLY A 24 0.96 -4.05 -11.60
C GLY A 24 -0.02 -2.92 -11.28
N TRP A 25 -0.57 -2.25 -12.29
CA TRP A 25 -1.57 -1.21 -12.09
C TRP A 25 -2.87 -1.77 -11.52
N ALA A 26 -3.36 -2.89 -12.05
CA ALA A 26 -4.58 -3.53 -11.56
C ALA A 26 -4.42 -4.00 -10.10
N GLU A 27 -3.26 -4.52 -9.74
CA GLU A 27 -2.92 -4.88 -8.36
C GLU A 27 -2.91 -3.64 -7.45
N ALA A 28 -2.21 -2.58 -7.85
CA ALA A 28 -2.17 -1.33 -7.11
C ALA A 28 -3.57 -0.70 -6.96
N LYS A 29 -4.40 -0.74 -8.01
CA LYS A 29 -5.77 -0.22 -7.98
C LYS A 29 -6.62 -0.94 -6.95
N ARG A 30 -6.59 -2.28 -6.95
CA ARG A 30 -7.30 -3.09 -5.95
C ARG A 30 -6.80 -2.81 -4.53
N ALA A 31 -5.48 -2.66 -4.35
CA ALA A 31 -4.89 -2.35 -3.05
C ALA A 31 -5.31 -0.95 -2.57
N ALA A 32 -5.26 0.06 -3.43
CA ALA A 32 -5.69 1.42 -3.13
C ALA A 32 -7.19 1.48 -2.79
N ASP A 33 -8.03 0.76 -3.52
CA ASP A 33 -9.48 0.71 -3.27
C ASP A 33 -9.80 0.07 -1.92
N ARG A 34 -9.13 -1.03 -1.57
CA ARG A 34 -9.28 -1.66 -0.25
C ARG A 34 -8.83 -0.73 0.88
N LEU A 35 -7.70 -0.05 0.70
CA LEU A 35 -7.23 0.91 1.69
C LEU A 35 -8.23 2.08 1.84
N ALA A 36 -8.77 2.60 0.74
CA ALA A 36 -9.77 3.65 0.77
C ALA A 36 -11.04 3.21 1.52
N GLU A 37 -11.51 1.98 1.29
CA GLU A 37 -12.66 1.40 1.99
C GLU A 37 -12.41 1.26 3.50
N GLN A 38 -11.22 0.81 3.90
CA GLN A 38 -10.82 0.72 5.30
C GLN A 38 -10.75 2.10 5.97
N LEU A 39 -10.15 3.09 5.29
CA LEU A 39 -10.09 4.47 5.79
C LEU A 39 -11.48 5.09 5.92
N HIS A 40 -12.36 4.84 4.95
CA HIS A 40 -13.75 5.28 5.00
C HIS A 40 -14.52 4.66 6.17
N THR A 41 -14.34 3.35 6.42
CA THR A 41 -14.95 2.66 7.57
C THR A 41 -14.51 3.23 8.93
N LEU A 42 -13.35 3.88 8.97
CA LEU A 42 -12.79 4.53 10.17
C LEU A 42 -13.07 6.04 10.22
N ASP A 43 -13.84 6.60 9.28
CA ASP A 43 -14.06 8.04 9.10
C ASP A 43 -12.75 8.86 8.92
N LEU A 44 -11.74 8.26 8.28
CA LEU A 44 -10.42 8.86 8.03
C LEU A 44 -10.15 9.16 6.55
N ASP A 45 -11.10 8.88 5.65
CA ASP A 45 -10.96 9.11 4.22
C ASP A 45 -10.60 10.57 3.87
N ALA A 46 -11.17 11.54 4.60
CA ALA A 46 -10.88 12.96 4.45
C ALA A 46 -9.40 13.32 4.73
N LEU A 47 -8.66 12.48 5.46
CA LEU A 47 -7.24 12.69 5.75
C LEU A 47 -6.32 12.31 4.58
N PHE A 48 -6.81 11.51 3.62
CA PHE A 48 -6.03 10.97 2.50
C PHE A 48 -6.65 11.27 1.13
N PRO A 49 -6.91 12.56 0.79
CA PRO A 49 -7.63 12.93 -0.42
C PRO A 49 -6.88 12.61 -1.73
N GLN A 50 -5.58 12.32 -1.64
CA GLN A 50 -4.71 12.04 -2.79
C GLN A 50 -4.30 10.56 -2.89
N LEU A 51 -4.98 9.67 -2.15
CA LEU A 51 -4.75 8.24 -2.23
C LEU A 51 -5.02 7.75 -3.66
N LYS A 52 -4.01 7.15 -4.28
CA LYS A 52 -4.12 6.63 -5.65
C LYS A 52 -3.21 5.44 -5.90
N ALA A 53 -3.58 4.65 -6.89
CA ALA A 53 -2.72 3.64 -7.47
C ALA A 53 -1.80 4.24 -8.52
N ASP A 54 -0.59 3.68 -8.63
CA ASP A 54 0.39 4.00 -9.65
C ASP A 54 1.23 2.77 -10.00
N VAL A 55 2.08 2.89 -11.00
CA VAL A 55 3.04 1.85 -11.42
C VAL A 55 4.40 2.47 -11.64
N ASN A 56 5.46 1.76 -11.24
CA ASN A 56 6.82 2.20 -11.52
C ASN A 56 7.29 1.80 -12.91
N VAL A 57 8.51 2.24 -13.27
CA VAL A 57 9.13 1.94 -14.57
C VAL A 57 9.37 0.45 -14.84
N PHE A 58 9.35 -0.39 -13.79
CA PHE A 58 9.49 -1.85 -13.89
C PHE A 58 8.15 -2.58 -14.03
N GLY A 59 7.03 -1.85 -13.99
CA GLY A 59 5.70 -2.43 -14.06
C GLY A 59 5.16 -2.91 -12.71
N GLU A 60 5.80 -2.58 -11.60
CA GLU A 60 5.33 -2.94 -10.25
C GLU A 60 4.28 -1.94 -9.76
N GLY A 61 3.22 -2.48 -9.16
CA GLY A 61 2.15 -1.68 -8.58
C GLY A 61 2.57 -0.97 -7.30
N ILE A 62 2.17 0.30 -7.17
CA ILE A 62 2.46 1.13 -5.99
C ILE A 62 1.17 1.84 -5.55
N VAL A 63 0.94 1.92 -4.24
CA VAL A 63 -0.08 2.79 -3.65
C VAL A 63 0.60 4.07 -3.17
N ARG A 64 0.12 5.22 -3.64
CA ARG A 64 0.61 6.55 -3.21
C ARG A 64 -0.44 7.24 -2.36
N LEU A 65 -0.04 7.68 -1.16
CA LEU A 65 -0.90 8.49 -0.27
C LEU A 65 -1.01 9.95 -0.72
N GLY A 66 -0.06 10.42 -1.54
CA GLY A 66 0.08 11.83 -1.89
C GLY A 66 0.62 12.68 -0.74
N THR A 67 0.35 13.98 -0.76
CA THR A 67 0.71 14.87 0.36
C THR A 67 -0.31 14.73 1.48
N VAL A 68 0.16 14.38 2.66
CA VAL A 68 -0.66 14.21 3.87
C VAL A 68 -0.18 15.15 4.97
N ARG A 69 -1.07 15.51 5.89
CA ARG A 69 -0.71 16.28 7.10
C ARG A 69 0.08 15.37 8.07
N PRO A 70 0.98 15.90 8.91
CA PRO A 70 1.71 15.10 9.90
C PRO A 70 0.80 14.26 10.80
N ALA A 71 -0.28 14.87 11.31
CA ALA A 71 -1.27 14.17 12.13
C ALA A 71 -1.94 12.98 11.41
N ALA A 72 -2.13 13.05 10.08
CA ALA A 72 -2.67 11.93 9.31
C ALA A 72 -1.65 10.79 9.16
N ALA A 73 -0.37 11.13 8.97
CA ALA A 73 0.71 10.14 8.95
C ALA A 73 0.86 9.43 10.30
N GLU A 74 0.77 10.17 11.41
CA GLU A 74 0.78 9.61 12.77
C GLU A 74 -0.41 8.68 13.01
N ALA A 75 -1.63 9.12 12.65
CA ALA A 75 -2.83 8.29 12.78
C ALA A 75 -2.71 6.97 11.99
N LEU A 76 -2.20 7.01 10.76
CA LEU A 76 -1.95 5.82 9.95
C LEU A 76 -0.91 4.89 10.60
N ALA A 77 0.20 5.44 11.11
CA ALA A 77 1.21 4.68 11.80
C ALA A 77 0.66 3.98 13.06
N THR A 78 -0.15 4.69 13.85
CA THR A 78 -0.84 4.11 15.01
C THR A 78 -1.74 2.95 14.60
N LEU A 79 -2.57 3.11 13.56
CA LEU A 79 -3.46 2.05 13.09
C LEU A 79 -2.69 0.79 12.65
N ILE A 80 -1.60 0.96 11.91
CA ILE A 80 -0.74 -0.14 11.49
C ILE A 80 -0.17 -0.86 12.71
N MET A 81 0.38 -0.11 13.66
CA MET A 81 0.96 -0.69 14.89
C MET A 81 -0.09 -1.40 15.74
N THR A 82 -1.28 -0.85 15.87
CA THR A 82 -2.39 -1.49 16.60
C THR A 82 -2.81 -2.79 15.92
N GLY A 83 -2.98 -2.79 14.59
CA GLY A 83 -3.32 -3.99 13.82
C GLY A 83 -2.28 -5.10 13.97
N LEU A 84 -1.00 -4.77 13.80
CA LEU A 84 0.12 -5.70 13.98
C LEU A 84 0.20 -6.25 15.41
N THR A 85 -0.04 -5.42 16.42
CA THR A 85 -0.04 -5.85 17.82
C THR A 85 -1.17 -6.85 18.10
N ILE A 86 -2.37 -6.59 17.58
CA ILE A 86 -3.51 -7.49 17.70
C ILE A 86 -3.23 -8.83 17.02
N GLU A 87 -2.63 -8.80 15.82
CA GLU A 87 -2.25 -10.01 15.10
C GLU A 87 -1.19 -10.82 15.87
N ALA A 88 -0.15 -10.18 16.39
CA ALA A 88 0.87 -10.82 17.20
C ALA A 88 0.29 -11.49 18.45
N LEU A 89 -0.62 -10.81 19.17
CA LEU A 89 -1.31 -11.36 20.34
C LEU A 89 -2.20 -12.55 19.98
N ARG A 90 -2.86 -12.54 18.81
CA ARG A 90 -3.65 -13.69 18.34
C ARG A 90 -2.78 -14.89 17.98
N ASN A 91 -1.58 -14.63 17.44
CA ASN A 91 -0.65 -15.68 17.02
C ASN A 91 0.19 -16.24 18.17
N ALA A 92 0.23 -15.55 19.32
CA ALA A 92 0.80 -16.06 20.56
C ALA A 92 -0.15 -17.11 21.20
N THR A 93 -0.08 -18.36 20.70
CA THR A 93 -0.73 -19.50 21.37
C THR A 93 -0.07 -19.80 22.73
N PRO A 94 -0.81 -20.35 23.72
CA PRO A 94 -0.36 -20.55 25.10
C PRO A 94 0.65 -21.70 25.31
N GLU A 95 1.46 -22.08 24.33
CA GLU A 95 2.47 -23.16 24.48
C GLU A 95 3.78 -22.71 25.15
N ASP A 96 3.98 -21.40 25.36
CA ASP A 96 5.19 -20.85 25.99
C ASP A 96 5.10 -20.65 27.51
N VAL A 97 4.03 -21.14 28.17
CA VAL A 97 3.98 -21.16 29.64
C VAL A 97 4.70 -22.41 30.14
N PRO A 98 5.87 -22.31 30.79
CA PRO A 98 6.53 -23.48 31.36
C PRO A 98 5.59 -24.05 32.43
N ARG A 99 5.23 -25.33 32.30
CA ARG A 99 4.50 -26.02 33.38
C ARG A 99 5.35 -25.93 34.65
N PRO A 100 4.81 -25.43 35.77
CA PRO A 100 5.52 -25.51 37.03
C PRO A 100 5.77 -26.98 37.34
N THR A 101 7.05 -27.35 37.43
CA THR A 101 7.48 -28.67 37.89
C THR A 101 7.02 -28.82 39.34
N ALA A 102 6.11 -29.77 39.56
CA ALA A 102 5.69 -30.21 40.88
C ALA A 102 6.83 -30.92 41.63
#